data_AF-A0A3N5JEJ0-F1
#
_entry.id   AF-A0A3N5JEJ0-F1
#
_cell.length_a   1.000
_cell.length_b   1.000
_cell.length_c   1.000
_cell.angle_alpha   90.00
_cell.angle_beta   90.00
_cell.angle_gamma   90.00
#
_symmetry.space_group_name_H-M   'P 1'
#
loop_
_entity.id
_entity.type
_entity.pdbx_description
1 polymer ?
#
loop_
_entity_poly.entity_id
_entity_poly.type
_entity_poly.pdbx_seq_one_letter_code
_entity_poly.pdbx_strand_id
1 'polypeptide(L)'
;VNHQNLVKTGLEFVYSDLDLNYGEINYFTNTQNMVKQRNFPIRGSAYIQDKFESRGFIMNVGLRMDYNQPNAEWVDLANFDKAFFSAQYDPARAFSTTKAKSEVSWSPRLGISHPITSSSKLFFNYGHFKQLPTYEQIYRLSRAGTGQVTNIGDPTLQMAKTISYELGYDQVLFKDLLLQLAAFYHDISDQQAFTTFIDEVAGINYNQSTNSSYEDIRGFELSLRKSAGQWWTGFANYTYQVSTLGHFGTDRIFASPSQQKDYDRRTQNLYQERPIPRPLARMSVTFFTPNDFGPVLLGERPLGDWALNLLAHWRSGEWVTWNPNGLQYIAQNVQVKDDHNVILRLSKNFRISRMELSLFCEINNLFNSKLMSGAGFYDVNDQIAYYESLHLPSNEAYNNIPGDDRIGDYRRTGSDYQPIERVGQLETILEPNSRVIYYHIPDGRYMEHTDTGWQEVDSGRMDKIMDDKAYIDMPNQTSFNFLNPRQIFFGIRTSFNLD
;
A
#
# COMPACT_ATOMS: atom_id res chain seq x y z
N VAL A 1 -43.64 7.59 -7.40
CA VAL A 1 -43.15 7.01 -6.13
C VAL A 1 -44.31 6.28 -5.49
N ASN A 2 -44.46 4.98 -5.73
CA ASN A 2 -45.56 4.16 -5.18
C ASN A 2 -44.99 3.23 -4.10
N HIS A 3 -45.74 2.24 -3.61
CA HIS A 3 -45.22 1.30 -2.59
C HIS A 3 -43.98 0.49 -3.02
N GLN A 4 -43.68 0.44 -4.32
CA GLN A 4 -42.58 -0.33 -4.88
C GLN A 4 -41.42 0.54 -5.37
N ASN A 5 -41.57 1.88 -5.42
CA ASN A 5 -40.55 2.76 -6.00
C ASN A 5 -40.27 3.91 -5.04
N LEU A 6 -39.02 4.05 -4.63
CA LEU A 6 -38.51 5.16 -3.82
C LEU A 6 -37.51 5.96 -4.64
N VAL A 7 -37.93 7.15 -5.08
CA VAL A 7 -37.09 8.09 -5.84
C VAL A 7 -36.34 8.99 -4.86
N LYS A 8 -35.02 9.12 -5.08
CA LYS A 8 -34.12 10.04 -4.39
C LYS A 8 -33.46 10.94 -5.42
N THR A 9 -33.37 12.22 -5.10
CA THR A 9 -32.65 13.21 -5.91
C THR A 9 -31.80 14.07 -5.00
N GLY A 10 -30.78 14.71 -5.57
CA GLY A 10 -29.98 15.69 -4.86
C GLY A 10 -29.19 16.58 -5.79
N LEU A 11 -28.88 17.77 -5.30
CA LEU A 11 -28.07 18.78 -5.97
C LEU A 11 -26.96 19.21 -5.01
N GLU A 12 -25.79 19.48 -5.54
CA GLU A 12 -24.65 20.03 -4.82
C GLU A 12 -24.02 21.13 -5.66
N PHE A 13 -23.59 22.20 -5.00
CA PHE A 13 -22.82 23.27 -5.60
C PHE A 13 -21.67 23.60 -4.66
N VAL A 14 -20.46 23.67 -5.21
CA VAL A 14 -19.25 23.98 -4.47
C VAL A 14 -18.51 25.12 -5.18
N TYR A 15 -18.30 26.20 -4.45
CA TYR A 15 -17.40 27.28 -4.83
C TYR A 15 -16.20 27.26 -3.88
N SER A 16 -14.99 27.28 -4.42
CA SER A 16 -13.77 27.28 -3.61
C SER A 16 -12.95 28.54 -3.89
N ASP A 17 -12.40 29.13 -2.84
CA ASP A 17 -11.35 30.16 -2.92
C ASP A 17 -10.03 29.50 -2.51
N LEU A 18 -9.20 29.19 -3.49
CA LEU A 18 -7.96 28.46 -3.30
C LEU A 18 -6.80 29.45 -3.34
N ASP A 19 -6.16 29.71 -2.21
CA ASP A 19 -4.92 30.51 -2.10
C ASP A 19 -3.72 29.56 -1.90
N LEU A 20 -3.08 29.19 -3.01
CA LEU A 20 -1.93 28.29 -3.03
C LEU A 20 -0.66 29.12 -2.87
N ASN A 21 -0.01 29.05 -1.70
CA ASN A 21 1.26 29.72 -1.43
C ASN A 21 2.18 28.78 -0.64
N TYR A 22 2.96 27.95 -1.35
CA TYR A 22 3.87 26.97 -0.76
C TYR A 22 5.10 26.78 -1.64
N GLY A 23 6.17 26.21 -1.08
CA GLY A 23 7.39 25.94 -1.83
C GLY A 23 8.57 25.58 -0.95
N GLU A 24 9.70 25.36 -1.60
CA GLU A 24 11.00 25.12 -0.97
C GLU A 24 11.97 26.26 -1.33
N ILE A 25 12.71 26.72 -0.32
CA ILE A 25 13.85 27.61 -0.48
C ILE A 25 15.04 26.92 0.18
N ASN A 26 15.98 26.45 -0.63
CA ASN A 26 17.23 25.86 -0.18
C ASN A 26 18.37 26.85 -0.39
N TYR A 27 18.84 27.44 0.71
CA TYR A 27 19.93 28.42 0.69
C TYR A 27 21.30 27.81 0.33
N PHE A 28 21.50 26.51 0.57
CA PHE A 28 22.78 25.83 0.30
C PHE A 28 22.96 25.53 -1.19
N THR A 29 21.91 25.05 -1.85
CA THR A 29 21.92 24.78 -3.31
C THR A 29 21.42 25.97 -4.13
N ASN A 30 21.12 27.11 -3.50
CA ASN A 30 20.47 28.28 -4.09
C ASN A 30 19.23 27.91 -4.93
N THR A 31 18.50 26.88 -4.49
CA THR A 31 17.32 26.37 -5.19
C THR A 31 16.08 27.02 -4.60
N GLN A 32 15.29 27.65 -5.45
CA GLN A 32 13.98 28.20 -5.09
C GLN A 32 12.95 27.53 -5.98
N ASN A 33 11.93 26.93 -5.37
CA ASN A 33 10.80 26.32 -6.07
C ASN A 33 9.52 26.69 -5.34
N MET A 34 8.80 27.69 -5.85
CA MET A 34 7.59 28.22 -5.20
C MET A 34 6.38 28.14 -6.12
N VAL A 35 5.23 27.90 -5.51
CA VAL A 35 3.90 27.98 -6.14
C VAL A 35 3.15 29.09 -5.41
N LYS A 36 2.74 30.11 -6.16
CA LYS A 36 1.90 31.20 -5.66
C LYS A 36 0.79 31.50 -6.66
N GLN A 37 -0.41 31.00 -6.39
CA GLN A 37 -1.59 31.19 -7.25
C GLN A 37 -2.86 31.31 -6.42
N ARG A 38 -3.84 32.04 -6.94
CA ARG A 38 -5.19 32.08 -6.38
C ARG A 38 -6.22 31.76 -7.44
N ASN A 39 -7.05 30.74 -7.20
CA ASN A 39 -8.01 30.22 -8.17
C ASN A 39 -9.39 30.03 -7.54
N PHE A 40 -10.43 30.16 -8.37
CA PHE A 40 -11.83 30.12 -7.91
C PHE A 40 -12.66 29.05 -8.64
N PRO A 41 -12.32 27.75 -8.52
CA PRO A 41 -13.05 26.70 -9.20
C PRO A 41 -14.50 26.60 -8.71
N ILE A 42 -15.36 26.21 -9.65
CA ILE A 42 -16.77 25.93 -9.42
C ILE A 42 -17.04 24.48 -9.77
N ARG A 43 -17.73 23.78 -8.88
CA ARG A 43 -18.24 22.43 -9.12
C ARG A 43 -19.72 22.37 -8.86
N GLY A 44 -20.42 21.56 -9.65
CA GLY A 44 -21.81 21.25 -9.44
C GLY A 44 -22.06 19.77 -9.63
N SER A 45 -22.99 19.20 -8.88
CA SER A 45 -23.45 17.85 -9.15
C SER A 45 -24.95 17.73 -8.98
N ALA A 46 -25.54 16.82 -9.74
CA ALA A 46 -26.95 16.49 -9.66
C ALA A 46 -27.10 14.98 -9.79
N TYR A 47 -28.02 14.38 -9.03
CA TYR A 47 -28.33 12.97 -9.20
C TYR A 47 -29.81 12.69 -9.07
N ILE A 48 -30.21 11.61 -9.73
CA ILE A 48 -31.50 10.95 -9.57
C ILE A 48 -31.25 9.47 -9.41
N GLN A 49 -31.95 8.85 -8.46
CA GLN A 49 -31.91 7.42 -8.21
C GLN A 49 -33.33 6.95 -7.92
N ASP A 50 -33.72 5.82 -8.50
CA ASP A 50 -34.93 5.11 -8.14
C ASP A 50 -34.57 3.77 -7.52
N LYS A 51 -35.19 3.46 -6.38
CA LYS A 51 -35.11 2.16 -5.73
C LYS A 51 -36.43 1.45 -5.95
N PHE A 52 -36.39 0.41 -6.78
CA PHE A 52 -37.50 -0.50 -7.00
C PHE A 52 -37.41 -1.69 -6.04
N GLU A 53 -38.49 -1.99 -5.33
CA GLU A 53 -38.63 -3.14 -4.45
C GLU A 53 -39.89 -3.92 -4.79
N SER A 54 -39.73 -5.20 -5.15
CA SER A 54 -40.87 -6.08 -5.43
C SER A 54 -40.53 -7.53 -5.12
N ARG A 55 -41.36 -8.18 -4.29
CA ARG A 55 -41.27 -9.62 -3.97
C ARG A 55 -39.86 -10.07 -3.58
N GLY A 56 -39.17 -9.27 -2.77
CA GLY A 56 -37.80 -9.51 -2.32
C GLY A 56 -36.71 -9.04 -3.30
N PHE A 57 -37.01 -8.86 -4.58
CA PHE A 57 -36.08 -8.25 -5.53
C PHE A 57 -35.95 -6.74 -5.26
N ILE A 58 -34.71 -6.27 -5.13
CA ILE A 58 -34.37 -4.87 -4.93
C ILE A 58 -33.47 -4.44 -6.08
N MET A 59 -33.84 -3.36 -6.76
CA MET A 59 -33.03 -2.75 -7.82
C MET A 59 -32.88 -1.26 -7.55
N ASN A 60 -31.66 -0.77 -7.62
CA ASN A 60 -31.31 0.64 -7.53
C ASN A 60 -30.77 1.06 -8.88
N VAL A 61 -31.45 1.99 -9.56
CA VAL A 61 -30.97 2.59 -10.81
C VAL A 61 -30.76 4.06 -10.56
N GLY A 62 -29.58 4.57 -10.89
CA GLY A 62 -29.26 5.97 -10.71
C GLY A 62 -28.40 6.54 -11.83
N LEU A 63 -28.50 7.85 -12.00
CA LEU A 63 -27.65 8.64 -12.86
C LEU A 63 -27.19 9.87 -12.10
N ARG A 64 -25.89 10.12 -12.14
CA ARG A 64 -25.29 11.33 -11.60
C ARG A 64 -24.61 12.12 -12.71
N MET A 65 -24.80 13.44 -12.69
CA MET A 65 -24.07 14.40 -13.49
C MET A 65 -23.11 15.16 -12.58
N ASP A 66 -21.86 15.27 -13.00
CA ASP A 66 -20.85 16.10 -12.35
C ASP A 66 -20.36 17.16 -13.34
N TYR A 67 -20.30 18.42 -12.90
CA TYR A 67 -19.79 19.56 -13.64
C TYR A 67 -18.60 20.15 -12.90
N ASN A 68 -17.49 20.34 -13.59
CA ASN A 68 -16.29 20.97 -13.05
C ASN A 68 -15.86 22.13 -13.97
N GLN A 69 -15.64 23.29 -13.37
CA GLN A 69 -15.10 24.46 -14.05
C GLN A 69 -13.89 24.97 -13.25
N PRO A 70 -12.66 24.72 -13.74
CA PRO A 70 -11.45 25.19 -13.09
C PRO A 70 -11.36 26.71 -12.93
N ASN A 71 -12.01 27.50 -13.78
CA ASN A 71 -11.93 28.98 -13.74
C ASN A 71 -10.48 29.50 -13.68
N ALA A 72 -9.63 28.99 -14.57
CA ALA A 72 -8.25 29.47 -14.72
C ALA A 72 -8.01 29.95 -16.16
N GLU A 73 -7.19 30.98 -16.30
CA GLU A 73 -6.49 31.27 -17.54
C GLU A 73 -5.12 30.60 -17.47
N TRP A 74 -4.82 29.77 -18.48
CA TRP A 74 -3.62 28.95 -18.49
C TRP A 74 -2.80 29.19 -19.75
N VAL A 75 -1.52 28.89 -19.67
CA VAL A 75 -0.55 29.17 -20.74
C VAL A 75 -0.88 28.35 -21.97
N ASP A 76 -0.95 29.02 -23.13
CA ASP A 76 -1.19 28.40 -24.43
C ASP A 76 0.02 28.64 -25.34
N LEU A 77 1.05 27.83 -25.12
CA LEU A 77 2.34 27.91 -25.82
C LEU A 77 2.78 26.51 -26.26
N ALA A 78 3.64 26.44 -27.26
CA ALA A 78 4.30 25.19 -27.62
C ALA A 78 5.16 24.68 -26.43
N ASN A 79 5.19 23.35 -26.23
CA ASN A 79 5.87 22.70 -25.10
C ASN A 79 7.37 23.04 -24.95
N PHE A 80 8.00 23.59 -25.99
CA PHE A 80 9.41 23.98 -25.98
C PHE A 80 9.63 25.48 -26.24
N ASP A 81 8.65 26.33 -25.93
CA ASP A 81 8.82 27.78 -26.01
C ASP A 81 9.90 28.25 -25.01
N LYS A 82 11.05 28.64 -25.55
CA LYS A 82 12.22 29.03 -24.74
C LYS A 82 11.94 30.25 -23.87
N ALA A 83 11.13 31.19 -24.34
CA ALA A 83 10.85 32.42 -23.61
C ALA A 83 9.99 32.16 -22.38
N PHE A 84 9.23 31.06 -22.34
CA PHE A 84 8.42 30.71 -21.18
C PHE A 84 9.02 29.60 -20.31
N PHE A 85 9.52 28.52 -20.92
CA PHE A 85 9.90 27.31 -20.18
C PHE A 85 11.37 27.27 -19.74
N SER A 86 12.26 28.04 -20.36
CA SER A 86 13.69 28.05 -20.05
C SER A 86 14.08 29.15 -19.03
N ALA A 87 15.36 29.21 -18.67
CA ALA A 87 15.93 30.30 -17.88
C ALA A 87 15.92 31.67 -18.58
N GLN A 88 15.49 31.75 -19.85
CA GLN A 88 15.27 33.01 -20.59
C GLN A 88 13.93 33.67 -20.24
N TYR A 89 13.21 33.14 -19.24
CA TYR A 89 11.93 33.68 -18.81
C TYR A 89 12.05 35.12 -18.32
N ASP A 90 11.28 35.99 -18.94
CA ASP A 90 11.10 37.38 -18.53
C ASP A 90 9.70 37.55 -17.92
N PRO A 91 9.57 37.84 -16.61
CA PRO A 91 8.27 38.04 -15.97
C PRO A 91 7.52 39.29 -16.48
N ALA A 92 8.20 40.23 -17.16
CA ALA A 92 7.57 41.41 -17.76
C ALA A 92 6.96 41.12 -19.14
N ARG A 93 7.31 39.98 -19.77
CA ARG A 93 6.79 39.60 -21.08
C ARG A 93 5.37 39.02 -20.95
N ALA A 94 4.47 39.49 -21.82
CA ALA A 94 3.15 38.88 -21.96
C ALA A 94 3.26 37.56 -22.74
N PHE A 95 2.55 36.53 -22.27
CA PHE A 95 2.45 35.23 -22.92
C PHE A 95 0.99 34.95 -23.27
N SER A 96 0.77 34.18 -24.34
CA SER A 96 -0.58 33.76 -24.72
C SER A 96 -1.17 32.86 -23.63
N THR A 97 -2.41 33.15 -23.25
CA THR A 97 -3.20 32.33 -22.34
C THR A 97 -4.56 32.02 -22.94
N THR A 98 -5.13 30.88 -22.55
CA THR A 98 -6.50 30.49 -22.87
C THR A 98 -7.25 30.12 -21.61
N LYS A 99 -8.56 30.36 -21.63
CA LYS A 99 -9.43 29.98 -20.52
C LYS A 99 -9.63 28.47 -20.51
N ALA A 100 -9.40 27.85 -19.36
CA ALA A 100 -9.64 26.43 -19.13
C ALA A 100 -11.09 26.05 -19.46
N LYS A 101 -11.25 24.92 -20.16
CA LYS A 101 -12.58 24.39 -20.51
C LYS A 101 -13.20 23.71 -19.30
N SER A 102 -14.52 23.78 -19.20
CA SER A 102 -15.27 23.00 -18.22
C SER A 102 -15.42 21.55 -18.67
N GLU A 103 -15.58 20.65 -17.70
CA GLU A 103 -15.88 19.24 -17.91
C GLU A 103 -17.28 18.91 -17.37
N VAL A 104 -18.04 18.13 -18.14
CA VAL A 104 -19.30 17.50 -17.70
C VAL A 104 -19.12 15.99 -17.81
N SER A 105 -19.46 15.28 -16.74
CA SER A 105 -19.40 13.82 -16.69
C SER A 105 -20.74 13.22 -16.28
N TRP A 106 -21.04 12.04 -16.81
CA TRP A 106 -22.22 11.26 -16.49
C TRP A 106 -21.82 9.90 -15.91
N SER A 107 -22.41 9.56 -14.77
CA SER A 107 -22.04 8.41 -13.96
C SER A 107 -23.27 7.54 -13.67
N PRO A 108 -23.62 6.59 -14.57
CA PRO A 108 -24.70 5.64 -14.31
C PRO A 108 -24.35 4.66 -13.19
N ARG A 109 -25.37 4.21 -12.46
CA ARG A 109 -25.25 3.22 -11.38
C ARG A 109 -26.42 2.25 -11.40
N LEU A 110 -26.11 0.98 -11.21
CA LEU A 110 -27.06 -0.11 -11.11
C LEU A 110 -26.66 -1.00 -9.94
N GLY A 111 -27.58 -1.23 -9.01
CA GLY A 111 -27.41 -2.22 -7.95
C GLY A 111 -28.61 -3.16 -7.95
N ILE A 112 -28.37 -4.46 -8.07
CA ILE A 112 -29.40 -5.50 -8.02
C ILE A 112 -29.12 -6.36 -6.78
N SER A 113 -30.16 -6.66 -6.01
CA SER A 113 -30.09 -7.58 -4.89
C SER A 113 -31.33 -8.47 -4.90
N HIS A 114 -31.11 -9.79 -4.88
CA HIS A 114 -32.17 -10.78 -4.93
C HIS A 114 -31.95 -11.86 -3.84
N PRO A 115 -32.82 -11.92 -2.83
CA PRO A 115 -32.88 -13.04 -1.91
C PRO A 115 -33.21 -14.33 -2.68
N ILE A 116 -32.34 -15.33 -2.58
CA ILE A 116 -32.62 -16.67 -3.13
C ILE A 116 -33.40 -17.49 -2.12
N THR A 117 -33.10 -17.31 -0.83
CA THR A 117 -33.79 -17.98 0.29
C THR A 117 -34.03 -16.98 1.43
N SER A 118 -34.65 -17.43 2.52
CA SER A 118 -34.73 -16.65 3.76
C SER A 118 -33.37 -16.38 4.42
N SER A 119 -32.33 -17.13 4.02
CA SER A 119 -30.98 -17.06 4.58
C SER A 119 -29.90 -16.66 3.57
N SER A 120 -30.26 -16.37 2.31
CA SER A 120 -29.28 -16.11 1.27
C SER A 120 -29.74 -15.09 0.26
N LYS A 121 -28.80 -14.30 -0.26
CA LYS A 121 -29.04 -13.35 -1.36
C LYS A 121 -27.84 -13.30 -2.30
N LEU A 122 -28.13 -13.03 -3.57
CA LEU A 122 -27.15 -12.57 -4.54
C LEU A 122 -27.29 -11.06 -4.70
N PHE A 123 -26.17 -10.39 -4.91
CA PHE A 123 -26.18 -9.00 -5.30
C PHE A 123 -25.16 -8.74 -6.41
N PHE A 124 -25.46 -7.75 -7.23
CA PHE A 124 -24.62 -7.28 -8.30
C PHE A 124 -24.62 -5.76 -8.30
N ASN A 125 -23.45 -5.14 -8.31
CA ASN A 125 -23.30 -3.70 -8.41
C ASN A 125 -22.46 -3.36 -9.65
N TYR A 126 -22.92 -2.35 -10.38
CA TYR A 126 -22.24 -1.75 -11.51
C TYR A 126 -22.32 -0.23 -11.40
N GLY A 127 -21.22 0.46 -11.64
CA GLY A 127 -21.24 1.91 -11.60
C GLY A 127 -20.04 2.57 -12.24
N HIS A 128 -20.25 3.78 -12.73
CA HIS A 128 -19.18 4.68 -13.14
C HIS A 128 -18.93 5.70 -12.03
N PHE A 129 -17.66 5.99 -11.80
CA PHE A 129 -17.20 6.94 -10.80
C PHE A 129 -16.17 7.87 -11.42
N LYS A 130 -16.20 9.13 -11.01
CA LYS A 130 -15.32 10.18 -11.49
C LYS A 130 -14.61 10.82 -10.32
N GLN A 131 -13.30 10.95 -10.43
CA GLN A 131 -12.46 11.59 -9.43
C GLN A 131 -11.78 12.81 -10.04
N LEU A 132 -11.93 13.95 -9.38
CA LEU A 132 -11.24 15.17 -9.78
C LEU A 132 -9.75 15.05 -9.46
N PRO A 133 -8.85 15.45 -10.38
CA PRO A 133 -7.43 15.64 -10.07
C PRO A 133 -7.26 16.61 -8.90
N THR A 134 -6.16 16.50 -8.15
CA THR A 134 -5.95 17.45 -7.05
C THR A 134 -5.77 18.86 -7.61
N TYR A 135 -6.25 19.87 -6.86
CA TYR A 135 -6.10 21.26 -7.30
C TYR A 135 -4.65 21.69 -7.44
N GLU A 136 -3.72 21.07 -6.70
CA GLU A 136 -2.29 21.26 -6.92
C GLU A 136 -1.93 20.90 -8.36
N GLN A 137 -2.27 19.70 -8.84
CA GLN A 137 -1.85 19.30 -10.18
C GLN A 137 -2.60 20.01 -11.31
N ILE A 138 -3.75 20.62 -11.02
CA ILE A 138 -4.50 21.48 -11.94
C ILE A 138 -3.82 22.86 -12.05
N TYR A 139 -3.42 23.48 -10.93
CA TYR A 139 -2.98 24.88 -10.88
C TYR A 139 -1.49 25.07 -10.56
N ARG A 140 -0.69 24.02 -10.37
CA ARG A 140 0.72 24.17 -10.05
C ARG A 140 1.45 24.83 -11.21
N LEU A 141 2.15 25.91 -10.95
CA LEU A 141 3.16 26.43 -11.86
C LEU A 141 4.35 26.83 -11.00
N SER A 142 5.43 26.08 -11.13
CA SER A 142 6.62 26.26 -10.30
C SER A 142 7.83 26.49 -11.18
N ARG A 143 8.68 27.42 -10.76
CA ARG A 143 9.91 27.79 -11.45
C ARG A 143 11.10 27.62 -10.51
N ALA A 144 12.23 27.23 -11.08
CA ALA A 144 13.52 27.27 -10.42
C ALA A 144 13.94 28.74 -10.18
N GLY A 145 14.93 28.96 -9.30
CA GLY A 145 15.51 30.30 -9.07
C GLY A 145 16.08 30.96 -10.33
N THR A 146 16.40 30.17 -11.36
CA THR A 146 16.84 30.65 -12.69
C THR A 146 15.70 31.18 -13.55
N GLY A 147 14.44 31.03 -13.12
CA GLY A 147 13.26 31.34 -13.91
C GLY A 147 12.76 30.18 -14.78
N GLN A 148 13.52 29.10 -14.96
CA GLN A 148 13.09 27.91 -15.71
C GLN A 148 11.85 27.25 -15.07
N VAL A 149 10.87 26.80 -15.87
CA VAL A 149 9.75 26.01 -15.35
C VAL A 149 10.27 24.64 -14.90
N THR A 150 9.83 24.19 -13.73
CA THR A 150 10.16 22.84 -13.21
C THR A 150 8.93 21.94 -13.19
N ASN A 151 7.76 22.50 -12.87
CA ASN A 151 6.49 21.78 -12.90
C ASN A 151 5.38 22.70 -13.41
N ILE A 152 4.50 22.15 -14.22
CA ILE A 152 3.32 22.82 -14.73
C ILE A 152 2.11 21.89 -14.65
N GLY A 153 1.04 22.39 -14.08
CA GLY A 153 -0.26 21.74 -14.02
C GLY A 153 -1.01 21.88 -15.32
N ASP A 154 -2.17 21.25 -15.38
CA ASP A 154 -3.06 21.36 -16.51
C ASP A 154 -4.52 21.50 -16.01
N PRO A 155 -5.12 22.69 -16.13
CA PRO A 155 -6.51 22.89 -15.78
C PRO A 155 -7.50 22.09 -16.62
N THR A 156 -7.07 21.53 -17.75
CA THR A 156 -7.91 20.75 -18.66
C THR A 156 -7.83 19.24 -18.43
N LEU A 157 -7.11 18.79 -17.40
CA LEU A 157 -7.07 17.39 -17.00
C LEU A 157 -8.47 16.83 -16.83
N GLN A 158 -8.71 15.68 -17.47
CA GLN A 158 -9.98 14.98 -17.33
C GLN A 158 -10.06 14.33 -15.95
N MET A 159 -11.27 14.21 -15.43
CA MET A 159 -11.53 13.43 -14.23
C MET A 159 -11.29 11.95 -14.48
N ALA A 160 -10.45 11.33 -13.62
CA ALA A 160 -10.17 9.90 -13.65
C ALA A 160 -11.48 9.12 -13.52
N LYS A 161 -11.65 8.10 -14.37
CA LYS A 161 -12.90 7.33 -14.48
C LYS A 161 -12.67 5.92 -13.98
N THR A 162 -13.48 5.49 -13.02
CA THR A 162 -13.52 4.10 -12.57
C THR A 162 -14.83 3.45 -13.01
N ILE A 163 -14.75 2.39 -13.79
CA ILE A 163 -15.88 1.50 -14.09
C ILE A 163 -15.76 0.31 -13.15
N SER A 164 -16.74 0.15 -12.26
CA SER A 164 -16.73 -0.86 -11.21
C SER A 164 -17.81 -1.92 -11.45
N TYR A 165 -17.44 -3.17 -11.24
CA TYR A 165 -18.32 -4.34 -11.21
C TYR A 165 -18.09 -5.09 -9.91
N GLU A 166 -19.16 -5.55 -9.29
CA GLU A 166 -19.11 -6.38 -8.09
C GLU A 166 -20.23 -7.41 -8.15
N LEU A 167 -19.90 -8.67 -7.95
CA LEU A 167 -20.85 -9.76 -7.81
C LEU A 167 -20.63 -10.41 -6.45
N GLY A 168 -21.68 -10.54 -5.66
CA GLY A 168 -21.56 -11.14 -4.35
C GLY A 168 -22.72 -12.02 -3.94
N TYR A 169 -22.45 -12.80 -2.91
CA TYR A 169 -23.32 -13.81 -2.33
C TYR A 169 -23.20 -13.76 -0.81
N ASP A 170 -24.33 -13.55 -0.15
CA ASP A 170 -24.44 -13.60 1.30
C ASP A 170 -25.22 -14.86 1.71
N GLN A 171 -24.73 -15.55 2.73
CA GLN A 171 -25.36 -16.73 3.32
C GLN A 171 -25.28 -16.68 4.84
N VAL A 172 -26.41 -16.84 5.52
CA VAL A 172 -26.46 -17.07 6.96
C VAL A 172 -26.26 -18.57 7.22
N LEU A 173 -25.20 -18.90 7.94
CA LEU A 173 -24.82 -20.22 8.43
C LEU A 173 -25.17 -20.32 9.92
N PHE A 174 -25.53 -21.52 10.39
CA PHE A 174 -25.77 -21.82 11.81
C PHE A 174 -26.69 -20.82 12.56
N LYS A 175 -27.62 -20.18 11.84
CA LYS A 175 -28.59 -19.15 12.29
C LYS A 175 -28.02 -17.75 12.57
N ASP A 176 -26.75 -17.61 12.95
CA ASP A 176 -26.19 -16.32 13.40
C ASP A 176 -24.80 -15.96 12.83
N LEU A 177 -24.27 -16.80 11.93
CA LEU A 177 -22.98 -16.57 11.27
C LEU A 177 -23.19 -16.15 9.81
N LEU A 178 -22.86 -14.91 9.47
CA LEU A 178 -22.95 -14.41 8.10
C LEU A 178 -21.65 -14.70 7.34
N LEU A 179 -21.74 -15.46 6.25
CA LEU A 179 -20.72 -15.60 5.22
C LEU A 179 -21.05 -14.64 4.08
N GLN A 180 -20.08 -13.84 3.65
CA GLN A 180 -20.18 -12.96 2.50
C GLN A 180 -19.01 -13.26 1.56
N LEU A 181 -19.34 -13.47 0.29
CA LEU A 181 -18.39 -13.65 -0.80
C LEU A 181 -18.64 -12.53 -1.79
N ALA A 182 -17.61 -11.81 -2.20
CA ALA A 182 -17.70 -10.81 -3.26
C ALA A 182 -16.52 -10.96 -4.21
N ALA A 183 -16.77 -10.87 -5.50
CA ALA A 183 -15.75 -10.73 -6.52
C ALA A 183 -15.92 -9.37 -7.19
N PHE A 184 -14.83 -8.65 -7.40
CA PHE A 184 -14.85 -7.29 -7.92
C PHE A 184 -13.86 -7.10 -9.05
N TYR A 185 -14.20 -6.15 -9.92
CA TYR A 185 -13.35 -5.66 -10.99
C TYR A 185 -13.53 -4.14 -11.13
N HIS A 186 -12.42 -3.41 -11.14
CA HIS A 186 -12.35 -1.98 -11.37
C HIS A 186 -11.43 -1.73 -12.57
N ASP A 187 -11.97 -1.08 -13.59
CA ASP A 187 -11.21 -0.51 -14.71
C ASP A 187 -11.09 0.99 -14.47
N ILE A 188 -9.87 1.47 -14.28
CA ILE A 188 -9.57 2.86 -13.99
C ILE A 188 -8.81 3.46 -15.18
N SER A 189 -9.41 4.45 -15.83
CA SER A 189 -8.80 5.21 -16.92
C SER A 189 -8.60 6.67 -16.55
N ASP A 190 -7.75 7.34 -17.33
CA ASP A 190 -7.49 8.76 -17.19
C ASP A 190 -6.94 9.12 -15.80
N GLN A 191 -6.21 8.17 -15.18
CA GLN A 191 -5.53 8.42 -13.93
C GLN A 191 -4.43 9.44 -14.15
N GLN A 192 -4.26 10.25 -13.14
CA GLN A 192 -3.25 11.26 -13.12
C GLN A 192 -1.84 10.69 -13.22
N ALA A 193 -1.06 11.31 -14.09
CA ALA A 193 0.32 10.96 -14.41
C ALA A 193 1.14 12.25 -14.59
N PHE A 194 2.39 12.08 -15.01
CA PHE A 194 3.25 13.18 -15.39
C PHE A 194 3.99 12.84 -16.68
N THR A 195 4.21 13.85 -17.51
CA THR A 195 5.07 13.76 -18.69
C THR A 195 6.20 14.77 -18.56
N THR A 196 7.45 14.31 -18.67
CA THR A 196 8.63 15.17 -18.64
C THR A 196 8.96 15.66 -20.05
N PHE A 197 9.08 16.97 -20.22
CA PHE A 197 9.48 17.61 -21.47
C PHE A 197 10.94 18.03 -21.39
N ILE A 198 11.75 17.59 -22.37
CA ILE A 198 13.21 17.77 -22.37
C ILE A 198 13.68 18.39 -23.70
N ASP A 199 14.35 19.53 -23.61
CA ASP A 199 15.15 20.12 -24.68
C ASP A 199 16.51 20.54 -24.10
N GLU A 200 17.53 19.74 -24.38
CA GLU A 200 18.90 19.96 -23.90
C GLU A 200 19.53 21.22 -24.51
N VAL A 201 19.15 21.60 -25.74
CA VAL A 201 19.70 22.77 -26.45
C VAL A 201 19.08 24.05 -25.92
N ALA A 202 17.78 24.02 -25.63
CA ALA A 202 17.08 25.16 -25.04
C ALA A 202 17.24 25.26 -23.52
N GLY A 203 17.78 24.23 -22.87
CA GLY A 203 17.80 24.12 -21.41
C GLY A 203 16.38 24.10 -20.84
N ILE A 204 15.50 23.27 -21.41
CA ILE A 204 14.13 23.06 -20.92
C ILE A 204 14.04 21.66 -20.34
N ASN A 205 13.63 21.56 -19.08
CA ASN A 205 13.35 20.29 -18.40
C ASN A 205 12.27 20.53 -17.34
N TYR A 206 11.04 20.10 -17.63
CA TYR A 206 9.92 20.28 -16.71
C TYR A 206 8.95 19.10 -16.75
N ASN A 207 8.24 18.89 -15.64
CA ASN A 207 7.15 17.93 -15.56
C ASN A 207 5.80 18.61 -15.77
N GLN A 208 5.00 18.07 -16.69
CA GLN A 208 3.61 18.46 -16.87
C GLN A 208 2.69 17.42 -16.24
N SER A 209 1.68 17.87 -15.49
CA SER A 209 0.58 17.00 -15.07
C SER A 209 -0.18 16.49 -16.29
N THR A 210 -0.39 15.18 -16.38
CA THR A 210 -1.17 14.53 -17.44
C THR A 210 -2.17 13.54 -16.84
N ASN A 211 -3.03 12.96 -17.65
CA ASN A 211 -4.02 11.95 -17.26
C ASN A 211 -3.84 10.66 -18.10
N SER A 212 -2.60 10.25 -18.32
CA SER A 212 -2.29 9.15 -19.23
C SER A 212 -2.20 7.78 -18.56
N SER A 213 -2.37 7.66 -17.24
CA SER A 213 -2.27 6.38 -16.55
C SER A 213 -3.58 5.60 -16.57
N TYR A 214 -3.48 4.28 -16.51
CA TYR A 214 -4.60 3.37 -16.32
C TYR A 214 -4.24 2.26 -15.32
N GLU A 215 -5.28 1.70 -14.70
CA GLU A 215 -5.14 0.61 -13.74
C GLU A 215 -6.34 -0.33 -13.81
N ASP A 216 -6.06 -1.62 -13.91
CA ASP A 216 -7.04 -2.69 -13.75
C ASP A 216 -6.86 -3.34 -12.38
N ILE A 217 -7.92 -3.37 -11.58
CA ILE A 217 -7.91 -4.02 -10.26
C ILE A 217 -8.98 -5.11 -10.24
N ARG A 218 -8.60 -6.33 -9.90
CA ARG A 218 -9.55 -7.45 -9.74
C ARG A 218 -9.24 -8.27 -8.51
N GLY A 219 -10.26 -8.81 -7.90
CA GLY A 219 -10.08 -9.58 -6.68
C GLY A 219 -11.33 -10.23 -6.17
N PHE A 220 -11.19 -10.84 -5.00
CA PHE A 220 -12.32 -11.32 -4.24
C PHE A 220 -12.11 -11.05 -2.75
N GLU A 221 -13.23 -10.94 -2.06
CA GLU A 221 -13.33 -10.75 -0.63
C GLU A 221 -14.15 -11.88 -0.02
N LEU A 222 -13.68 -12.37 1.11
CA LEU A 222 -14.37 -13.31 1.98
C LEU A 222 -14.55 -12.63 3.33
N SER A 223 -15.79 -12.54 3.80
CA SER A 223 -16.11 -12.09 5.15
C SER A 223 -16.93 -13.14 5.89
N LEU A 224 -16.49 -13.45 7.11
CA LEU A 224 -17.27 -14.18 8.11
C LEU A 224 -17.58 -13.22 9.24
N ARG A 225 -18.84 -13.16 9.68
CA ARG A 225 -19.24 -12.28 10.78
C ARG A 225 -20.29 -12.91 11.68
N LYS A 226 -20.07 -12.81 12.98
CA LYS A 226 -21.05 -13.11 14.03
C LYS A 226 -21.20 -11.90 14.95
N SER A 227 -22.30 -11.17 14.80
CA SER A 227 -22.50 -9.88 15.47
C SER A 227 -23.12 -9.98 16.87
N ALA A 228 -23.74 -11.11 17.20
CA ALA A 228 -24.43 -11.32 18.48
C ALA A 228 -24.21 -12.74 19.00
N GLY A 229 -24.24 -12.95 20.31
CA GLY A 229 -24.05 -14.24 20.97
C GLY A 229 -23.94 -14.08 22.49
N GLN A 230 -23.97 -15.20 23.23
CA GLN A 230 -23.76 -15.21 24.69
C GLN A 230 -22.31 -15.57 25.11
N TRP A 231 -21.54 -16.13 24.18
CA TRP A 231 -20.21 -16.66 24.45
C TRP A 231 -19.13 -16.07 23.57
N TRP A 232 -19.49 -15.72 22.33
CA TRP A 232 -18.54 -15.12 21.40
C TRP A 232 -19.23 -14.35 20.29
N THR A 233 -18.48 -13.37 19.79
CA THR A 233 -18.75 -12.59 18.58
C THR A 233 -17.43 -12.36 17.85
N GLY A 234 -17.50 -11.96 16.59
CA GLY A 234 -16.29 -11.67 15.85
C GLY A 234 -16.51 -11.54 14.36
N PHE A 235 -15.41 -11.29 13.67
CA PHE A 235 -15.34 -11.33 12.22
C PHE A 235 -13.98 -11.84 11.75
N ALA A 236 -13.95 -12.36 10.53
CA ALA A 236 -12.75 -12.66 9.78
C ALA A 236 -12.94 -12.16 8.35
N ASN A 237 -12.00 -11.38 7.86
CA ASN A 237 -11.98 -10.87 6.50
C ASN A 237 -10.72 -11.34 5.80
N TYR A 238 -10.83 -11.70 4.52
CA TYR A 238 -9.71 -12.03 3.66
C TYR A 238 -9.93 -11.37 2.30
N THR A 239 -8.91 -10.69 1.80
CA THR A 239 -8.94 -10.02 0.50
C THR A 239 -7.77 -10.52 -0.34
N TYR A 240 -8.08 -10.98 -1.54
CA TYR A 240 -7.11 -11.27 -2.59
C TYR A 240 -7.33 -10.27 -3.72
N GLN A 241 -6.31 -9.50 -4.07
CA GLN A 241 -6.38 -8.48 -5.10
C GLN A 241 -5.15 -8.52 -6.01
N VAL A 242 -5.40 -8.39 -7.30
CA VAL A 242 -4.38 -8.22 -8.34
C VAL A 242 -4.61 -6.86 -8.98
N SER A 243 -3.55 -6.08 -9.14
CA SER A 243 -3.56 -4.87 -9.94
C SER A 243 -2.68 -5.04 -11.18
N THR A 244 -3.00 -4.28 -12.22
CA THR A 244 -2.19 -4.14 -13.41
C THR A 244 -2.20 -2.67 -13.78
N LEU A 245 -1.03 -2.04 -13.84
CA LEU A 245 -0.90 -0.60 -14.03
C LEU A 245 -0.16 -0.32 -15.33
N GLY A 246 -0.44 0.81 -15.96
CA GLY A 246 0.31 1.24 -17.13
C GLY A 246 -0.01 2.69 -17.50
N HIS A 247 0.54 3.12 -18.63
CA HIS A 247 0.29 4.45 -19.18
C HIS A 247 0.07 4.42 -20.70
N PHE A 248 -0.70 5.37 -21.20
CA PHE A 248 -0.86 5.69 -22.60
C PHE A 248 0.19 6.71 -23.04
N GLY A 249 0.69 6.59 -24.26
CA GLY A 249 1.71 7.50 -24.79
C GLY A 249 3.06 7.34 -24.09
N THR A 250 3.81 8.43 -24.02
CA THR A 250 5.17 8.48 -23.43
C THR A 250 5.19 9.35 -22.19
N ASP A 251 5.89 8.88 -21.15
CA ASP A 251 6.20 9.63 -19.93
C ASP A 251 7.31 10.68 -20.18
N ARG A 252 8.04 10.60 -21.30
CA ARG A 252 9.04 11.61 -21.70
C ARG A 252 8.90 12.05 -23.16
N ILE A 253 8.95 13.37 -23.37
CA ILE A 253 8.91 13.99 -24.68
C ILE A 253 10.17 14.82 -24.89
N PHE A 254 10.95 14.47 -25.91
CA PHE A 254 12.16 15.17 -26.31
C PHE A 254 11.87 16.10 -27.49
N ALA A 255 12.42 17.32 -27.47
CA ALA A 255 12.35 18.23 -28.61
C ALA A 255 13.11 17.68 -29.83
N SER A 256 14.15 16.87 -29.60
CA SER A 256 14.93 16.22 -30.65
C SER A 256 14.24 14.94 -31.16
N PRO A 257 13.90 14.84 -32.45
CA PRO A 257 13.25 13.65 -33.00
C PRO A 257 14.11 12.38 -32.91
N SER A 258 15.44 12.51 -32.98
CA SER A 258 16.34 11.36 -32.84
C SER A 258 16.34 10.81 -31.42
N GLN A 259 16.40 11.69 -30.41
CA GLN A 259 16.32 11.30 -29.00
C GLN A 259 14.95 10.68 -28.67
N GLN A 260 13.86 11.25 -29.18
CA GLN A 260 12.53 10.66 -29.00
C GLN A 260 12.46 9.24 -29.58
N LYS A 261 12.95 9.05 -30.81
CA LYS A 261 12.96 7.72 -31.46
C LYS A 261 13.78 6.70 -30.68
N ASP A 262 14.94 7.11 -30.13
CA ASP A 262 15.78 6.25 -29.29
C ASP A 262 15.15 5.96 -27.92
N TYR A 263 14.36 6.90 -27.39
CA TYR A 263 13.57 6.69 -26.19
C TYR A 263 12.48 5.65 -26.44
N ASP A 264 11.63 5.88 -27.45
CA ASP A 264 10.52 5.00 -27.80
C ASP A 264 11.00 3.57 -28.08
N ARG A 265 12.13 3.40 -28.76
CA ARG A 265 12.72 2.08 -29.01
C ARG A 265 13.10 1.34 -27.72
N ARG A 266 13.57 2.06 -26.70
CA ARG A 266 14.06 1.47 -25.43
C ARG A 266 12.94 1.19 -24.44
N THR A 267 11.85 1.96 -24.48
CA THR A 267 10.76 1.88 -23.50
C THR A 267 9.57 1.03 -23.93
N GLN A 268 9.60 0.46 -25.14
CA GLN A 268 8.54 -0.40 -25.68
C GLN A 268 8.16 -1.60 -24.80
N ASN A 269 9.05 -2.08 -23.94
CA ASN A 269 8.84 -3.27 -23.11
C ASN A 269 8.30 -2.98 -21.69
N LEU A 270 8.10 -1.70 -21.31
CA LEU A 270 7.78 -1.30 -19.93
C LEU A 270 6.36 -0.69 -19.75
N TYR A 271 5.46 -0.86 -20.72
CA TYR A 271 4.12 -0.23 -20.69
C TYR A 271 3.16 -0.72 -19.62
N GLN A 272 3.46 -1.86 -18.99
CA GLN A 272 2.54 -2.47 -18.05
C GLN A 272 3.26 -3.17 -16.91
N GLU A 273 2.93 -2.79 -15.68
CA GLU A 273 3.38 -3.43 -14.46
C GLU A 273 2.28 -4.37 -13.94
N ARG A 274 2.69 -5.58 -13.52
CA ARG A 274 1.80 -6.58 -12.93
C ARG A 274 2.38 -7.04 -11.60
N PRO A 275 2.13 -6.31 -10.51
CA PRO A 275 2.59 -6.72 -9.19
C PRO A 275 2.02 -8.08 -8.79
N ILE A 276 2.84 -8.92 -8.16
CA ILE A 276 2.37 -10.18 -7.59
C ILE A 276 1.43 -9.86 -6.41
N PRO A 277 0.22 -10.46 -6.37
CA PRO A 277 -0.77 -10.19 -5.34
C PRO A 277 -0.23 -10.35 -3.93
N ARG A 278 -0.67 -9.47 -3.03
CA ARG A 278 -0.35 -9.49 -1.60
C ARG A 278 -1.63 -9.65 -0.77
N PRO A 279 -2.14 -10.88 -0.60
CA PRO A 279 -3.35 -11.11 0.15
C PRO A 279 -3.22 -10.60 1.58
N LEU A 280 -4.34 -10.17 2.15
CA LEU A 280 -4.42 -9.69 3.53
C LEU A 280 -5.59 -10.34 4.24
N ALA A 281 -5.42 -10.59 5.53
CA ALA A 281 -6.44 -11.13 6.41
C ALA A 281 -6.51 -10.32 7.70
N ARG A 282 -7.72 -10.13 8.21
CA ARG A 282 -7.95 -9.53 9.52
C ARG A 282 -9.03 -10.31 10.25
N MET A 283 -8.74 -10.69 11.49
CA MET A 283 -9.66 -11.44 12.33
C MET A 283 -9.79 -10.76 13.68
N SER A 284 -11.01 -10.58 14.16
CA SER A 284 -11.27 -10.21 15.55
C SER A 284 -12.27 -11.17 16.16
N VAL A 285 -11.90 -11.80 17.26
CA VAL A 285 -12.79 -12.68 18.01
C VAL A 285 -12.84 -12.21 19.45
N THR A 286 -14.04 -11.96 19.94
CA THR A 286 -14.29 -11.65 21.35
C THR A 286 -14.98 -12.85 21.98
N PHE A 287 -14.34 -13.45 22.96
CA PHE A 287 -14.95 -14.40 23.87
C PHE A 287 -15.44 -13.66 25.10
N PHE A 288 -16.60 -14.03 25.60
CA PHE A 288 -17.13 -13.46 26.84
C PHE A 288 -17.88 -14.52 27.63
N THR A 289 -17.90 -14.33 28.95
CA THR A 289 -18.69 -15.16 29.86
C THR A 289 -19.94 -14.39 30.27
N PRO A 290 -21.13 -15.02 30.29
CA PRO A 290 -22.32 -14.43 30.86
C PRO A 290 -22.07 -13.88 32.28
N ASN A 291 -22.79 -12.82 32.67
CA ASN A 291 -22.64 -12.20 33.99
C ASN A 291 -23.02 -13.16 35.14
N ASP A 292 -23.87 -14.14 34.87
CA ASP A 292 -24.34 -15.16 35.80
C ASP A 292 -23.50 -16.46 35.76
N PHE A 293 -22.38 -16.47 35.03
CA PHE A 293 -21.57 -17.67 34.87
C PHE A 293 -20.72 -18.01 36.11
N GLY A 294 -20.70 -19.30 36.48
CA GLY A 294 -19.91 -19.84 37.59
C GLY A 294 -20.54 -19.70 38.99
N PRO A 295 -19.87 -20.25 40.03
CA PRO A 295 -20.38 -20.24 41.40
C PRO A 295 -20.36 -18.84 42.01
N VAL A 296 -21.26 -18.59 42.96
CA VAL A 296 -21.27 -17.35 43.75
C VAL A 296 -20.27 -17.50 44.91
N LEU A 297 -19.30 -16.60 44.97
CA LEU A 297 -18.28 -16.51 46.00
C LEU A 297 -18.29 -15.08 46.55
N LEU A 298 -18.57 -14.94 47.85
CA LEU A 298 -18.65 -13.63 48.54
C LEU A 298 -19.63 -12.62 47.88
N GLY A 299 -20.76 -13.12 47.35
CA GLY A 299 -21.77 -12.28 46.68
C GLY A 299 -21.44 -11.95 45.21
N GLU A 300 -20.26 -12.34 44.72
CA GLU A 300 -19.81 -12.10 43.35
C GLU A 300 -19.69 -13.40 42.55
N ARG A 301 -19.66 -13.28 41.21
CA ARG A 301 -19.38 -14.40 40.31
C ARG A 301 -18.02 -14.21 39.63
N PRO A 302 -16.94 -14.81 40.15
CA PRO A 302 -15.60 -14.56 39.65
C PRO A 302 -15.42 -15.02 38.20
N LEU A 303 -16.17 -16.04 37.75
CA LEU A 303 -16.11 -16.55 36.37
C LEU A 303 -17.01 -15.80 35.38
N GLY A 304 -17.94 -14.96 35.84
CA GLY A 304 -18.83 -14.19 34.94
C GLY A 304 -18.17 -12.92 34.40
N ASP A 305 -18.77 -12.26 33.41
CA ASP A 305 -18.38 -10.90 32.96
C ASP A 305 -16.88 -10.71 32.62
N TRP A 306 -16.23 -11.77 32.13
CA TRP A 306 -14.96 -11.70 31.41
C TRP A 306 -15.20 -11.39 29.94
N ALA A 307 -14.29 -10.65 29.33
CA ALA A 307 -14.19 -10.50 27.89
C ALA A 307 -12.73 -10.60 27.44
N LEU A 308 -12.45 -11.47 26.48
CA LEU A 308 -11.15 -11.64 25.82
C LEU A 308 -11.33 -11.36 24.34
N ASN A 309 -10.74 -10.27 23.85
CA ASN A 309 -10.64 -9.98 22.43
C ASN A 309 -9.24 -10.34 21.91
N LEU A 310 -9.20 -11.05 20.79
CA LEU A 310 -8.00 -11.25 19.98
C LEU A 310 -8.21 -10.55 18.65
N LEU A 311 -7.33 -9.61 18.32
CA LEU A 311 -7.29 -8.94 17.02
C LEU A 311 -6.02 -9.37 16.30
N ALA A 312 -6.17 -10.21 15.28
CA ALA A 312 -5.09 -10.66 14.42
C ALA A 312 -5.13 -9.94 13.07
N HIS A 313 -3.96 -9.61 12.55
CA HIS A 313 -3.78 -9.27 11.15
C HIS A 313 -2.66 -10.08 10.54
N TRP A 314 -2.78 -10.35 9.25
CA TRP A 314 -1.75 -10.96 8.42
C TRP A 314 -1.77 -10.31 7.05
N ARG A 315 -0.60 -10.11 6.46
CA ARG A 315 -0.42 -9.65 5.10
C ARG A 315 0.76 -10.38 4.48
N SER A 316 0.53 -10.98 3.31
CA SER A 316 1.61 -11.60 2.54
C SER A 316 2.71 -10.57 2.27
N GLY A 317 3.97 -11.02 2.42
CA GLY A 317 5.12 -10.22 2.02
C GLY A 317 5.05 -9.85 0.54
N GLU A 318 5.62 -8.68 0.20
CA GLU A 318 5.74 -8.27 -1.20
C GLU A 318 6.81 -9.05 -1.94
N TRP A 319 6.67 -9.05 -3.26
CA TRP A 319 7.71 -9.52 -4.16
C TRP A 319 8.51 -8.34 -4.66
N VAL A 320 9.82 -8.39 -4.43
CA VAL A 320 10.77 -7.37 -4.85
C VAL A 320 11.73 -7.96 -5.89
N THR A 321 12.38 -7.08 -6.64
CA THR A 321 13.42 -7.47 -7.59
C THR A 321 14.78 -7.38 -6.92
N TRP A 322 15.47 -8.52 -6.79
CA TRP A 322 16.89 -8.58 -6.44
C TRP A 322 17.67 -9.14 -7.62
N ASN A 323 18.50 -8.31 -8.26
CA ASN A 323 19.16 -8.63 -9.52
C ASN A 323 20.53 -7.95 -9.66
N PRO A 324 21.50 -8.27 -8.79
CA PRO A 324 22.86 -7.75 -8.88
C PRO A 324 23.55 -8.13 -10.21
N ASN A 325 23.14 -9.23 -10.87
CA ASN A 325 23.68 -9.61 -12.18
C ASN A 325 23.15 -8.77 -13.36
N GLY A 326 22.18 -7.88 -13.13
CA GLY A 326 21.70 -6.93 -14.16
C GLY A 326 20.94 -7.58 -15.32
N LEU A 327 20.31 -8.73 -15.10
CA LEU A 327 19.56 -9.46 -16.13
C LEU A 327 18.20 -8.79 -16.42
N GLN A 328 17.98 -8.33 -17.65
CA GLN A 328 16.85 -7.43 -17.98
C GLN A 328 15.44 -8.03 -17.79
N TYR A 329 15.28 -9.35 -17.81
CA TYR A 329 13.99 -10.03 -17.69
C TYR A 329 13.65 -10.46 -16.25
N ILE A 330 14.55 -10.22 -15.30
CA ILE A 330 14.31 -10.53 -13.88
C ILE A 330 13.50 -9.39 -13.24
N ALA A 331 12.34 -9.75 -12.71
CA ALA A 331 11.52 -8.87 -11.89
C ALA A 331 10.78 -9.68 -10.82
N GLN A 332 10.53 -9.08 -9.65
CA GLN A 332 9.69 -9.64 -8.59
C GLN A 332 10.08 -11.10 -8.23
N ASN A 333 11.38 -11.36 -8.08
CA ASN A 333 11.94 -12.71 -7.93
C ASN A 333 12.20 -13.12 -6.47
N VAL A 334 12.11 -12.20 -5.50
CA VAL A 334 12.32 -12.50 -4.08
C VAL A 334 11.14 -12.02 -3.26
N GLN A 335 10.58 -12.91 -2.44
CA GLN A 335 9.49 -12.58 -1.53
C GLN A 335 10.04 -12.12 -0.18
N VAL A 336 9.52 -11.00 0.32
CA VAL A 336 9.72 -10.52 1.69
C VAL A 336 8.94 -11.40 2.67
N LYS A 337 9.34 -11.47 3.94
CA LYS A 337 8.59 -12.14 5.02
C LYS A 337 7.20 -11.51 5.18
N ASP A 338 6.25 -12.35 5.56
CA ASP A 338 4.88 -11.94 5.85
C ASP A 338 4.81 -11.07 7.11
N ASP A 339 3.97 -10.04 7.05
CA ASP A 339 3.64 -9.22 8.20
C ASP A 339 2.47 -9.85 8.96
N HIS A 340 2.61 -10.01 10.26
CA HIS A 340 1.55 -10.51 11.12
C HIS A 340 1.71 -10.01 12.56
N ASN A 341 0.58 -9.78 13.21
CA ASN A 341 0.55 -9.40 14.61
C ASN A 341 -0.74 -9.86 15.26
N VAL A 342 -0.68 -10.05 16.58
CA VAL A 342 -1.85 -10.29 17.41
C VAL A 342 -1.85 -9.31 18.57
N ILE A 343 -2.98 -8.61 18.71
CA ILE A 343 -3.29 -7.76 19.86
C ILE A 343 -4.30 -8.51 20.71
N LEU A 344 -4.04 -8.56 22.01
CA LEU A 344 -4.94 -9.14 23.00
C LEU A 344 -5.52 -8.05 23.88
N ARG A 345 -6.80 -8.12 24.17
CA ARG A 345 -7.43 -7.34 25.23
C ARG A 345 -8.27 -8.25 26.12
N LEU A 346 -7.90 -8.34 27.39
CA LEU A 346 -8.62 -9.07 28.42
C LEU A 346 -9.23 -8.07 29.40
N SER A 347 -10.51 -8.23 29.73
CA SER A 347 -11.16 -7.43 30.76
C SER A 347 -12.06 -8.29 31.64
N LYS A 348 -12.20 -7.86 32.89
CA LYS A 348 -13.14 -8.40 33.86
C LYS A 348 -13.88 -7.25 34.52
N ASN A 349 -15.20 -7.32 34.52
CA ASN A 349 -16.04 -6.36 35.23
C ASN A 349 -16.49 -6.92 36.58
N PHE A 350 -16.60 -6.03 37.56
CA PHE A 350 -17.11 -6.29 38.90
C PHE A 350 -18.21 -5.27 39.19
N ARG A 351 -19.30 -5.70 39.82
CA ARG A 351 -20.43 -4.83 40.16
C ARG A 351 -20.53 -4.68 41.67
N ILE A 352 -19.96 -3.60 42.21
CA ILE A 352 -19.95 -3.30 43.63
C ILE A 352 -21.05 -2.26 43.91
N SER A 353 -22.25 -2.73 44.26
CA SER A 353 -23.41 -1.86 44.48
C SER A 353 -23.71 -0.98 43.25
N ARG A 354 -23.59 0.35 43.37
CA ARG A 354 -23.79 1.33 42.28
C ARG A 354 -22.54 1.56 41.42
N MET A 355 -21.40 0.95 41.77
CA MET A 355 -20.14 1.10 41.05
C MET A 355 -19.89 -0.14 40.18
N GLU A 356 -19.57 0.07 38.91
CA GLU A 356 -18.99 -0.94 38.04
C GLU A 356 -17.49 -0.66 37.89
N LEU A 357 -16.68 -1.64 38.27
CA LEU A 357 -15.23 -1.62 38.16
C LEU A 357 -14.80 -2.58 37.04
N SER A 358 -14.17 -2.09 36.00
CA SER A 358 -13.55 -2.90 34.94
C SER A 358 -12.04 -2.89 35.11
N LEU A 359 -11.45 -4.06 35.33
CA LEU A 359 -10.00 -4.27 35.23
C LEU A 359 -9.70 -4.77 33.82
N PHE A 360 -8.69 -4.22 33.16
CA PHE A 360 -8.28 -4.71 31.85
C PHE A 360 -6.77 -4.76 31.65
N CYS A 361 -6.35 -5.67 30.78
CA CYS A 361 -5.00 -5.80 30.27
C CYS A 361 -5.07 -5.80 28.74
N GLU A 362 -4.27 -4.96 28.10
CA GLU A 362 -4.09 -4.94 26.65
C GLU A 362 -2.62 -5.25 26.33
N ILE A 363 -2.39 -6.20 25.43
CA ILE A 363 -1.07 -6.61 24.98
C ILE A 363 -0.98 -6.37 23.48
N ASN A 364 -0.25 -5.34 23.08
CA ASN A 364 0.14 -5.14 21.68
C ASN A 364 1.35 -6.03 21.38
N ASN A 365 1.30 -6.72 20.24
CA ASN A 365 2.31 -7.72 19.87
C ASN A 365 2.43 -8.85 20.89
N LEU A 366 1.33 -9.57 21.08
CA LEU A 366 1.18 -10.67 22.02
C LEU A 366 2.32 -11.70 21.94
N PHE A 367 2.69 -12.08 20.71
CA PHE A 367 3.73 -13.09 20.45
C PHE A 367 5.14 -12.52 20.34
N ASN A 368 5.30 -11.20 20.50
CA ASN A 368 6.58 -10.51 20.27
C ASN A 368 7.17 -10.83 18.88
N SER A 369 6.29 -10.90 17.88
CA SER A 369 6.67 -11.08 16.47
C SER A 369 7.56 -9.93 16.02
N LYS A 370 8.62 -10.26 15.30
CA LYS A 370 9.59 -9.30 14.77
C LYS A 370 9.43 -9.21 13.27
N LEU A 371 9.12 -8.01 12.80
CA LEU A 371 9.17 -7.64 11.39
C LEU A 371 10.38 -6.73 11.20
N MET A 372 11.28 -7.12 10.31
CA MET A 372 12.48 -6.33 10.00
C MET A 372 12.08 -5.01 9.32
N SER A 373 12.68 -3.91 9.76
CA SER A 373 12.45 -2.57 9.23
C SER A 373 13.59 -2.15 8.30
N GLY A 374 13.24 -1.53 7.17
CA GLY A 374 14.22 -0.91 6.27
C GLY A 374 14.95 0.29 6.88
N ALA A 375 14.46 0.85 7.99
CA ALA A 375 15.13 1.95 8.68
C ALA A 375 16.41 1.53 9.42
N GLY A 376 16.67 0.22 9.55
CA GLY A 376 17.90 -0.31 10.13
C GLY A 376 19.12 -0.18 9.23
N PHE A 377 18.93 -0.03 7.92
CA PHE A 377 20.03 0.08 6.96
C PHE A 377 20.66 1.48 7.03
N TYR A 378 21.98 1.51 7.19
CA TYR A 378 22.75 2.75 7.19
C TYR A 378 22.84 3.37 5.79
N ASP A 379 23.14 2.55 4.80
CA ASP A 379 23.24 2.93 3.39
C ASP A 379 22.89 1.74 2.47
N VAL A 380 23.08 1.92 1.16
CA VAL A 380 22.82 0.88 0.15
C VAL A 380 23.80 -0.29 0.28
N ASN A 381 25.04 -0.07 0.71
CA ASN A 381 26.02 -1.16 0.85
C ASN A 381 25.66 -2.07 2.02
N ASP A 382 25.18 -1.51 3.13
CA ASP A 382 24.64 -2.26 4.28
C ASP A 382 23.46 -3.13 3.85
N GLN A 383 22.56 -2.58 3.01
CA GLN A 383 21.45 -3.35 2.45
C GLN A 383 21.92 -4.49 1.54
N ILE A 384 22.91 -4.24 0.68
CA ILE A 384 23.49 -5.26 -0.20
C ILE A 384 24.14 -6.36 0.62
N ALA A 385 24.95 -6.03 1.63
CA ALA A 385 25.60 -7.00 2.51
C ALA A 385 24.58 -7.92 3.18
N TYR A 386 23.49 -7.35 3.71
CA TYR A 386 22.38 -8.14 4.24
C TYR A 386 21.76 -9.06 3.17
N TYR A 387 21.43 -8.56 1.97
CA TYR A 387 20.82 -9.39 0.91
C TYR A 387 21.75 -10.50 0.42
N GLU A 388 23.05 -10.24 0.29
CA GLU A 388 24.06 -11.21 -0.12
C GLU A 388 24.29 -12.29 0.96
N SER A 389 24.11 -11.93 2.24
CA SER A 389 24.19 -12.88 3.34
C SER A 389 23.01 -13.86 3.42
N LEU A 390 21.86 -13.54 2.81
CA LEU A 390 20.69 -14.41 2.83
C LEU A 390 20.90 -15.65 1.96
N HIS A 391 20.56 -16.83 2.52
CA HIS A 391 20.50 -18.07 1.75
C HIS A 391 19.17 -18.16 0.99
N LEU A 392 18.96 -17.27 0.02
CA LEU A 392 17.77 -17.23 -0.85
C LEU A 392 17.64 -18.49 -1.72
N PRO A 393 16.45 -18.77 -2.28
CA PRO A 393 16.30 -19.80 -3.30
C PRO A 393 17.21 -19.57 -4.52
N SER A 394 17.72 -20.64 -5.12
CA SER A 394 18.59 -20.55 -6.29
C SER A 394 17.94 -19.76 -7.44
N ASN A 395 18.66 -18.77 -7.97
CA ASN A 395 18.20 -17.92 -9.08
C ASN A 395 19.40 -17.39 -9.88
N GLU A 396 19.24 -17.20 -11.19
CA GLU A 396 20.31 -16.64 -12.05
C GLU A 396 20.57 -15.14 -11.83
N ALA A 397 19.67 -14.44 -11.15
CA ALA A 397 19.77 -13.01 -10.87
C ALA A 397 20.89 -12.64 -9.88
N TYR A 398 21.35 -13.60 -9.07
CA TYR A 398 22.34 -13.39 -8.01
C TYR A 398 23.15 -14.66 -7.74
N ASN A 399 24.33 -14.48 -7.15
CA ASN A 399 25.19 -15.57 -6.73
C ASN A 399 25.11 -15.73 -5.20
N ASN A 400 24.34 -16.69 -4.70
CA ASN A 400 24.14 -16.87 -3.25
C ASN A 400 24.28 -18.34 -2.84
N ILE A 401 24.49 -18.63 -1.55
CA ILE A 401 24.39 -20.00 -1.04
C ILE A 401 22.90 -20.37 -1.04
N PRO A 402 22.44 -21.38 -1.81
CA PRO A 402 21.00 -21.64 -1.93
C PRO A 402 20.37 -22.10 -0.60
N GLY A 403 19.20 -21.58 -0.28
CA GLY A 403 18.42 -21.96 0.89
C GLY A 403 16.95 -21.52 0.76
N ASP A 404 16.29 -21.36 1.90
CA ASP A 404 14.88 -20.97 2.02
C ASP A 404 14.68 -19.62 2.73
N ASP A 405 15.75 -18.82 2.88
CA ASP A 405 15.66 -17.49 3.44
C ASP A 405 14.81 -16.57 2.58
N ARG A 406 14.15 -15.62 3.24
CA ARG A 406 13.39 -14.53 2.64
C ARG A 406 13.93 -13.19 3.14
N ILE A 407 13.77 -12.14 2.35
CA ILE A 407 14.07 -10.79 2.82
C ILE A 407 13.20 -10.50 4.05
N GLY A 408 13.84 -10.08 5.13
CA GLY A 408 13.23 -9.94 6.46
C GLY A 408 13.54 -11.08 7.43
N ASP A 409 14.19 -12.16 6.99
CA ASP A 409 14.84 -13.10 7.91
C ASP A 409 16.02 -12.43 8.61
N TYR A 410 16.26 -12.83 9.86
CA TYR A 410 17.22 -12.17 10.73
C TYR A 410 17.96 -13.18 11.58
N ARG A 411 19.20 -12.82 11.94
CA ARG A 411 20.02 -13.59 12.89
C ARG A 411 19.32 -13.69 14.24
N ARG A 412 19.30 -14.90 14.83
CA ARG A 412 18.71 -15.14 16.15
C ARG A 412 19.35 -14.22 17.19
N THR A 413 18.51 -13.62 18.03
CA THR A 413 18.96 -12.69 19.07
C THR A 413 19.93 -13.39 20.03
N GLY A 414 21.08 -12.76 20.27
CA GLY A 414 22.15 -13.31 21.11
C GLY A 414 23.11 -14.27 20.39
N SER A 415 22.91 -14.53 19.09
CA SER A 415 23.86 -15.30 18.28
C SER A 415 24.92 -14.39 17.67
N ASP A 416 26.18 -14.79 17.78
CA ASP A 416 27.30 -14.08 17.18
C ASP A 416 27.26 -14.18 15.65
N TYR A 417 27.72 -13.12 14.98
CA TYR A 417 27.85 -13.14 13.53
C TYR A 417 28.93 -14.11 13.07
N GLN A 418 28.57 -15.05 12.23
CA GLN A 418 29.43 -16.08 11.64
C GLN A 418 29.42 -15.94 10.12
N PRO A 419 30.34 -15.17 9.51
CA PRO A 419 30.35 -14.95 8.07
C PRO A 419 30.56 -16.27 7.32
N ILE A 420 29.84 -16.42 6.21
CA ILE A 420 30.01 -17.53 5.27
C ILE A 420 30.28 -16.95 3.88
N GLU A 421 31.40 -17.32 3.28
CA GLU A 421 31.79 -16.87 1.93
C GLU A 421 31.73 -18.03 0.95
N ARG A 422 31.19 -17.78 -0.24
CA ARG A 422 31.14 -18.75 -1.33
C ARG A 422 32.44 -18.76 -2.12
N VAL A 423 33.02 -19.94 -2.33
CA VAL A 423 34.31 -20.08 -3.02
C VAL A 423 34.29 -21.20 -4.05
N GLY A 424 34.90 -20.93 -5.21
CA GLY A 424 35.01 -21.92 -6.28
C GLY A 424 36.20 -22.88 -6.12
N GLN A 425 37.30 -22.38 -5.55
CA GLN A 425 38.54 -23.14 -5.29
C GLN A 425 39.20 -22.61 -4.01
N LEU A 426 39.42 -23.48 -3.02
CA LEU A 426 39.98 -23.10 -1.72
C LEU A 426 41.43 -22.61 -1.84
N GLU A 427 42.18 -23.16 -2.80
CA GLU A 427 43.60 -22.87 -3.03
C GLU A 427 43.85 -21.45 -3.55
N THR A 428 42.81 -20.77 -4.06
CA THR A 428 42.91 -19.37 -4.51
C THR A 428 42.88 -18.35 -3.37
N ILE A 429 42.55 -18.80 -2.16
CA ILE A 429 42.47 -17.95 -0.97
C ILE A 429 43.87 -17.85 -0.35
N LEU A 430 44.58 -16.76 -0.62
CA LEU A 430 45.97 -16.57 -0.17
C LEU A 430 46.08 -16.25 1.32
N GLU A 431 45.09 -15.56 1.89
CA GLU A 431 45.05 -15.14 3.29
C GLU A 431 43.69 -15.53 3.93
N PRO A 432 43.46 -16.83 4.21
CA PRO A 432 42.20 -17.29 4.75
C PRO A 432 41.95 -16.76 6.17
N ASN A 433 40.74 -16.27 6.41
CA ASN A 433 40.33 -15.76 7.71
C ASN A 433 39.76 -16.89 8.57
N SER A 434 40.37 -17.16 9.72
CA SER A 434 39.93 -18.21 10.66
C SER A 434 38.50 -18.02 11.19
N ARG A 435 37.95 -16.81 11.12
CA ARG A 435 36.55 -16.53 11.48
C ARG A 435 35.57 -16.87 10.36
N VAL A 436 35.99 -16.94 9.11
CA VAL A 436 35.11 -17.14 7.96
C VAL A 436 34.94 -18.63 7.69
N ILE A 437 33.69 -19.04 7.47
CA ILE A 437 33.38 -20.36 6.91
C ILE A 437 33.29 -20.21 5.40
N TYR A 438 33.91 -21.12 4.67
CA TYR A 438 33.99 -21.08 3.22
C TYR A 438 33.10 -22.18 2.64
N TYR A 439 32.00 -21.78 1.99
CA TYR A 439 31.13 -22.68 1.26
C TYR A 439 31.78 -23.04 -0.09
N HIS A 440 32.30 -24.25 -0.20
CA HIS A 440 32.94 -24.76 -1.40
C HIS A 440 31.87 -25.19 -2.42
N ILE A 441 31.73 -24.39 -3.48
CA ILE A 441 30.65 -24.52 -4.47
C ILE A 441 30.63 -25.89 -5.18
N PRO A 442 31.77 -26.48 -5.59
CA PRO A 442 31.76 -27.73 -6.38
C PRO A 442 31.16 -28.94 -5.68
N ASP A 443 31.31 -29.06 -4.35
CA ASP A 443 30.85 -30.22 -3.57
C ASP A 443 29.86 -29.87 -2.45
N GLY A 444 29.55 -28.58 -2.27
CA GLY A 444 28.54 -28.09 -1.33
C GLY A 444 28.95 -28.18 0.14
N ARG A 445 30.25 -28.27 0.44
CA ARG A 445 30.76 -28.41 1.81
C ARG A 445 31.09 -27.07 2.45
N TYR A 446 30.95 -27.01 3.77
CA TYR A 446 31.35 -25.86 4.58
C TYR A 446 32.74 -26.14 5.16
N MET A 447 33.71 -25.32 4.76
CA MET A 447 35.13 -25.51 5.08
C MET A 447 35.60 -24.38 6.00
N GLU A 448 36.52 -24.69 6.92
CA GLU A 448 37.22 -23.69 7.71
C GLU A 448 38.73 -23.89 7.60
N HIS A 449 39.47 -22.80 7.78
CA HIS A 449 40.92 -22.84 7.80
C HIS A 449 41.44 -22.75 9.24
N THR A 450 42.19 -23.76 9.66
CA THR A 450 42.79 -23.87 10.99
C THR A 450 44.31 -23.90 10.89
N ASP A 451 45.00 -23.94 12.04
CA ASP A 451 46.46 -24.12 12.09
C ASP A 451 46.94 -25.41 11.40
N THR A 452 46.05 -26.40 11.26
CA THR A 452 46.30 -27.68 10.56
C THR A 452 45.90 -27.66 9.08
N GLY A 453 45.43 -26.52 8.56
CA GLY A 453 44.97 -26.35 7.19
C GLY A 453 43.44 -26.39 7.03
N TRP A 454 42.99 -26.64 5.80
CA TRP A 454 41.57 -26.74 5.45
C TRP A 454 40.92 -28.01 6.02
N GLN A 455 39.81 -27.84 6.71
CA GLN A 455 38.97 -28.93 7.20
C GLN A 455 37.50 -28.61 7.05
N GLU A 456 36.64 -29.64 7.02
CA GLU A 456 35.20 -29.45 7.02
C GLU A 456 34.73 -29.02 8.41
N VAL A 457 33.79 -28.07 8.46
CA VAL A 457 33.21 -27.58 9.72
C VAL A 457 32.44 -28.72 10.40
N ASP A 458 32.60 -28.85 11.72
CA ASP A 458 31.83 -29.80 12.51
C ASP A 458 30.32 -29.67 12.23
N SER A 459 29.65 -30.79 11.96
CA SER A 459 28.25 -30.79 11.54
C SER A 459 27.32 -30.21 12.61
N GLY A 460 27.56 -30.50 13.90
CA GLY A 460 26.75 -29.97 15.00
C GLY A 460 26.93 -28.46 15.16
N ARG A 461 28.14 -27.93 14.92
CA ARG A 461 28.37 -26.49 14.84
C ARG A 461 27.65 -25.87 13.64
N MET A 462 27.71 -26.51 12.47
CA MET A 462 27.07 -25.99 11.26
C MET A 462 25.54 -25.99 11.36
N ASP A 463 24.94 -27.06 11.89
CA ASP A 463 23.50 -27.13 12.16
C ASP A 463 23.04 -25.98 13.06
N LYS A 464 23.80 -25.70 14.14
CA LYS A 464 23.51 -24.57 15.01
C LYS A 464 23.62 -23.22 14.29
N ILE A 465 24.63 -23.03 13.44
CA ILE A 465 24.80 -21.80 12.64
C ILE A 465 23.61 -21.59 11.71
N MET A 466 23.11 -22.65 11.08
CA MET A 466 21.93 -22.59 10.21
C MET A 466 20.65 -22.31 11.00
N ASP A 467 20.43 -23.01 12.12
CA ASP A 467 19.26 -22.82 12.99
C ASP A 467 19.18 -21.42 13.61
N ASP A 468 20.34 -20.86 13.97
CA ASP A 468 20.47 -19.51 14.52
C ASP A 468 20.49 -18.45 13.41
N LYS A 469 20.60 -18.85 12.14
CA LYS A 469 20.88 -17.97 10.98
C LYS A 469 22.04 -17.03 11.27
N ALA A 470 23.11 -17.56 11.88
CA ALA A 470 24.24 -16.79 12.39
C ALA A 470 25.03 -16.08 11.28
N TYR A 471 24.86 -16.53 10.04
CA TYR A 471 25.47 -15.97 8.83
C TYR A 471 24.76 -14.74 8.27
N ILE A 472 23.58 -14.36 8.78
CA ILE A 472 22.89 -13.16 8.33
C ILE A 472 23.61 -11.92 8.88
N ASP A 473 24.03 -11.05 7.97
CA ASP A 473 24.63 -9.76 8.28
C ASP A 473 23.54 -8.72 8.56
N MET A 474 23.27 -8.49 9.84
CA MET A 474 22.15 -7.65 10.27
C MET A 474 22.42 -6.17 9.97
N PRO A 475 21.39 -5.38 9.60
CA PRO A 475 21.56 -3.94 9.36
C PRO A 475 22.24 -3.24 10.53
N ASN A 476 23.14 -2.31 10.21
CA ASN A 476 24.07 -1.71 11.17
C ASN A 476 23.37 -0.85 12.23
N GLN A 477 22.24 -0.21 11.90
CA GLN A 477 21.47 0.59 12.86
C GLN A 477 20.51 -0.29 13.68
N THR A 478 21.07 -1.18 14.49
CA THR A 478 20.35 -2.25 15.20
C THR A 478 19.13 -1.80 16.01
N SER A 479 19.13 -0.58 16.56
CA SER A 479 17.99 0.01 17.28
C SER A 479 16.73 0.18 16.43
N PHE A 480 16.88 0.26 15.11
CA PHE A 480 15.78 0.44 14.17
C PHE A 480 15.40 -0.84 13.43
N ASN A 481 16.08 -1.96 13.66
CA ASN A 481 15.81 -3.22 12.96
C ASN A 481 14.39 -3.75 13.22
N PHE A 482 13.79 -3.44 14.39
CA PHE A 482 12.44 -3.87 14.75
C PHE A 482 11.67 -2.74 15.44
N LEU A 483 10.58 -2.27 14.82
CA LEU A 483 9.85 -1.06 15.27
C LEU A 483 8.51 -1.33 15.99
N ASN A 484 8.12 -2.59 16.18
CA ASN A 484 6.86 -2.99 16.82
C ASN A 484 7.11 -3.74 18.15
N PRO A 485 7.62 -3.08 19.21
CA PRO A 485 7.89 -3.74 20.48
C PRO A 485 6.60 -4.24 21.14
N ARG A 486 6.70 -5.32 21.92
CA ARG A 486 5.59 -5.76 22.76
C ARG A 486 5.31 -4.72 23.84
N GLN A 487 4.07 -4.26 23.92
CA GLN A 487 3.60 -3.33 24.93
C GLN A 487 2.49 -3.97 25.75
N ILE A 488 2.58 -3.84 27.08
CA ILE A 488 1.59 -4.38 28.01
C ILE A 488 1.01 -3.20 28.79
N PHE A 489 -0.29 -2.98 28.63
CA PHE A 489 -1.04 -1.94 29.32
C PHE A 489 -1.98 -2.58 30.33
N PHE A 490 -1.96 -2.06 31.55
CA PHE A 490 -2.96 -2.38 32.57
C PHE A 490 -3.78 -1.14 32.84
N GLY A 491 -5.09 -1.31 32.99
CA GLY A 491 -5.97 -0.20 33.26
C GLY A 491 -7.15 -0.59 34.13
N ILE A 492 -7.70 0.44 34.76
CA ILE A 492 -8.86 0.36 35.61
C ILE A 492 -9.86 1.39 35.10
N ARG A 493 -11.10 0.98 34.87
CA ARG A 493 -12.23 1.87 34.57
C ARG A 493 -13.24 1.75 35.69
N THR A 494 -13.70 2.87 36.21
CA THR A 494 -14.80 2.93 37.17
C THR A 494 -15.95 3.71 36.57
N SER A 495 -17.15 3.16 36.60
CA SER A 495 -18.39 3.84 36.24
C SER A 495 -19.37 3.77 37.41
N PHE A 496 -20.10 4.85 37.66
CA PHE A 496 -21.10 4.92 38.72
C PHE A 496 -22.48 5.05 38.09
N ASN A 497 -23.40 4.20 38.51
CA ASN A 497 -24.81 4.40 38.23
C ASN A 497 -25.38 5.35 39.29
N LEU A 498 -25.77 6.55 38.86
CA LEU A 498 -26.27 7.61 39.74
C LEU A 498 -27.78 7.52 40.00
N ASP A 499 -28.47 6.64 39.29
CA ASP A 499 -29.92 6.44 39.38
C ASP A 499 -30.36 5.59 40.59
#